data_AF-A0A1I0TBM4-F1
#
_entry.id   AF-A0A1I0TBM4-F1
#
_cell.length_a   1.000
_cell.length_b   1.000
_cell.length_c   1.000
_cell.angle_alpha   90.00
_cell.angle_beta   90.00
_cell.angle_gamma   90.00
#
_symmetry.space_group_name_H-M   'P 1'
#
loop_
_entity.id
_entity.type
_entity.pdbx_description
1 polymer ?
#
loop_
_entity_poly.entity_id
_entity_poly.type
_entity_poly.pdbx_seq_one_letter_code
_entity_poly.pdbx_strand_id
1 'polypeptide(L)' 'MTYTSQTIGNLIDDVNRIYLLPAIQRPYVWSTSQIVALFDSLLKGYPISSFMFWAINETTKKEVRCYKFIENYR' A
#
# COMPACT_ATOMS: atom_id res chain seq x y z
N MET A 1 19.42 0.42 1.06
CA MET A 1 17.96 0.16 1.10
C MET A 1 17.73 -0.93 2.11
N THR A 2 16.97 -0.65 3.16
CA THR A 2 16.72 -1.62 4.24
C THR A 2 15.41 -2.34 3.92
N TYR A 3 15.42 -3.67 3.96
CA TYR A 3 14.21 -4.48 3.80
C TYR A 3 13.66 -4.80 5.19
N THR A 4 12.36 -4.56 5.38
CA THR A 4 11.65 -4.89 6.62
C THR A 4 10.51 -5.82 6.27
N SER A 5 10.38 -6.93 7.01
CA SER A 5 9.22 -7.80 6.90
C SER A 5 8.07 -7.20 7.70
N GLN A 6 6.92 -7.02 7.06
CA GLN A 6 5.70 -6.51 7.69
C GLN A 6 4.50 -7.25 7.09
N THR A 7 3.44 -7.45 7.87
CA THR A 7 2.19 -8.02 7.36
C THR A 7 1.33 -6.94 6.72
N ILE A 8 0.53 -7.29 5.73
CA ILE A 8 -0.44 -6.37 5.12
C ILE A 8 -1.43 -5.86 6.18
N GLY A 9 -1.85 -6.71 7.12
CA GLY A 9 -2.77 -6.31 8.21
C GLY A 9 -2.23 -5.15 9.03
N ASN A 10 -1.00 -5.30 9.56
CA ASN A 10 -0.38 -4.24 10.36
C ASN A 10 -0.17 -2.96 9.52
N LEU A 11 0.16 -3.12 8.24
CA LEU A 11 0.33 -1.98 7.36
C LEU A 11 -0.97 -1.21 7.16
N ILE A 12 -2.11 -1.90 7.00
CA ILE A 12 -3.42 -1.26 6.84
C ILE A 12 -3.77 -0.42 8.08
N ASP A 13 -3.44 -0.91 9.29
CA ASP A 13 -3.68 -0.15 10.54
C ASP A 13 -2.87 1.15 10.62
N ASP A 14 -1.70 1.18 9.97
CA ASP A 14 -0.79 2.32 9.91
C ASP A 14 -1.10 3.29 8.75
N VAL A 15 -1.90 2.87 7.76
CA VAL A 15 -2.33 3.74 6.66
C VAL A 15 -3.18 4.90 7.21
N ASN A 16 -3.01 6.08 6.63
CA ASN A 16 -3.53 7.37 7.09
C ASN A 16 -2.91 7.94 8.38
N ARG A 17 -2.05 7.18 9.08
CA ARG A 17 -1.35 7.63 10.30
C ARG A 17 0.13 7.82 10.05
N ILE A 18 0.79 6.75 9.62
CA ILE A 18 2.22 6.68 9.34
C ILE A 18 2.45 6.68 7.83
N TYR A 19 1.63 5.91 7.10
CA TYR A 19 1.71 5.80 5.65
C TYR A 19 0.60 6.59 4.97
N LEU A 20 0.96 7.30 3.89
CA LEU A 20 0.03 8.09 3.08
C LEU A 20 0.15 7.70 1.62
N LEU A 21 -0.96 7.75 0.89
CA LEU A 21 -0.94 7.51 -0.54
C LEU A 21 -0.58 8.81 -1.27
N PRO A 22 0.53 8.87 -2.01
CA PRO A 22 0.91 10.08 -2.72
C PRO A 22 -0.05 10.32 -3.89
N ALA A 23 -0.30 11.59 -4.22
CA ALA A 23 -1.24 11.95 -5.27
C ALA A 23 -0.81 11.52 -6.69
N ILE A 24 0.47 11.18 -6.86
CA ILE A 24 1.01 10.60 -8.10
C ILE A 24 0.55 9.16 -8.35
N GLN A 25 -0.03 8.49 -7.36
CA GLN A 25 -0.45 7.10 -7.50
C GLN A 25 -1.47 6.96 -8.63
N ARG A 26 -1.18 6.05 -9.57
CA ARG A 26 -2.08 5.78 -10.68
C ARG A 26 -3.45 5.29 -10.19
N PRO A 27 -4.54 5.54 -10.94
CA PRO A 27 -5.83 4.94 -10.67
C PRO A 27 -5.74 3.41 -10.59
N TYR A 28 -6.67 2.81 -9.85
CA TYR A 28 -6.78 1.36 -9.77
C TYR A 28 -7.14 0.78 -11.14
N VAL A 29 -6.41 -0.25 -11.58
CA VAL A 29 -6.55 -0.86 -12.92
C VAL A 29 -6.75 -2.38 -12.88
N TRP A 30 -6.87 -2.96 -11.69
CA TRP A 30 -6.99 -4.42 -11.58
C TRP A 30 -8.40 -4.88 -11.88
N SER A 31 -8.54 -5.92 -12.69
CA SER A 31 -9.80 -6.62 -12.91
C SER A 31 -10.07 -7.63 -11.78
N THR A 32 -11.33 -8.05 -11.64
CA THR A 32 -11.72 -9.10 -10.70
C THR A 32 -10.91 -10.40 -10.89
N SER A 33 -10.62 -10.79 -12.14
CA SER A 33 -9.84 -12.00 -12.42
C SER A 33 -8.39 -11.90 -11.91
N GLN A 34 -7.78 -10.72 -11.98
CA GLN A 34 -6.43 -10.49 -11.44
C GLN A 34 -6.42 -10.56 -9.90
N ILE A 35 -7.47 -10.04 -9.26
CA ILE A 35 -7.63 -10.15 -7.80
C ILE A 35 -7.73 -11.62 -7.39
N VAL A 36 -8.58 -12.40 -8.08
CA VAL A 36 -8.75 -13.84 -7.79
C VAL A 36 -7.43 -14.60 -7.97
N ALA A 37 -6.67 -14.31 -9.03
CA ALA A 37 -5.36 -14.93 -9.26
C ALA A 37 -4.33 -14.63 -8.15
N LEU A 38 -4.38 -13.43 -7.57
CA LEU A 38 -3.57 -13.09 -6.40
C LEU A 38 -3.96 -13.95 -5.19
N PHE A 39 -5.26 -14.09 -4.91
CA PHE A 39 -5.73 -14.93 -3.80
C PHE A 39 -5.39 -16.42 -4.01
N ASP A 40 -5.52 -16.95 -5.23
CA ASP A 40 -5.08 -18.30 -5.56
C ASP A 40 -3.57 -18.48 -5.28
N SER A 41 -2.76 -17.47 -5.62
CA SER A 41 -1.32 -17.51 -5.37
C SER A 41 -1.00 -17.49 -3.87
N LEU A 42 -1.71 -16.67 -3.10
CA LEU A 42 -1.61 -16.62 -1.64
C LEU A 42 -1.99 -17.94 -0.98
N LEU A 43 -3.08 -18.58 -1.42
CA LEU A 43 -3.54 -19.87 -0.90
C LEU A 43 -2.55 -21.01 -1.19
N LYS A 44 -1.82 -20.93 -2.31
CA LYS A 44 -0.74 -21.86 -2.67
C LYS A 44 0.57 -21.61 -1.92
N GLY A 45 0.64 -20.54 -1.11
CA GLY A 45 1.83 -20.18 -0.34
C GLY A 45 2.93 -19.50 -1.14
N TYR A 46 2.62 -18.96 -2.34
CA TYR A 46 3.59 -18.16 -3.07
C TYR A 46 3.83 -16.81 -2.38
N PRO A 47 5.07 -16.32 -2.35
CA PRO A 47 5.39 -15.05 -1.72
C PRO A 47 4.74 -13.89 -2.49
N ILE A 48 4.24 -12.90 -1.76
CA ILE A 48 3.91 -11.60 -2.31
C ILE A 48 5.17 -10.77 -2.52
N SER A 49 5.12 -9.89 -3.52
CA SER A 49 6.21 -8.94 -3.81
C SER A 49 6.41 -7.93 -2.67
N SER A 50 7.38 -7.04 -2.83
CA SER A 50 7.70 -6.00 -1.85
C SER A 50 6.96 -4.69 -2.14
N PHE A 51 6.63 -3.95 -1.09
CA PHE A 51 6.17 -2.55 -1.20
C PHE A 51 7.36 -1.60 -1.11
N MET A 52 7.29 -0.50 -1.87
CA MET A 52 8.29 0.57 -1.82
C MET A 52 7.73 1.73 -1.00
N PHE A 53 8.46 2.14 0.03
CA PHE A 53 8.12 3.29 0.87
C PHE A 53 9.11 4.40 0.63
N TRP A 54 8.59 5.62 0.63
CA TRP A 54 9.40 6.82 0.54
C TRP A 54 9.41 7.52 1.91
N ALA A 55 10.58 7.50 2.56
CA ALA A 55 10.79 8.27 3.77
C ALA A 55 10.92 9.75 3.39
N ILE A 56 9.98 10.57 3.85
CA ILE A 56 9.93 12.01 3.60
C ILE A 56 10.19 12.78 4.90
N ASN A 57 10.87 13.93 4.78
CA ASN A 57 11.02 14.86 5.89
C ASN A 57 9.80 15.82 5.97
N GLU A 58 9.71 16.60 7.05
CA GLU A 58 8.62 17.55 7.27
C GLU A 58 8.50 18.63 6.19
N THR A 59 9.60 19.00 5.52
CA THR A 59 9.58 19.97 4.43
C THR A 59 8.89 19.37 3.21
N THR A 60 9.33 18.19 2.76
CA THR A 60 8.77 17.48 1.60
C THR A 60 7.31 17.07 1.84
N LYS A 61 6.95 16.73 3.08
CA LYS A 61 5.57 16.41 3.46
C LYS A 61 4.59 17.55 3.18
N LYS A 62 5.02 18.80 3.27
CA LYS A 62 4.18 19.98 2.97
C LYS A 62 4.01 20.22 1.46
N GLU A 63 4.95 19.75 0.65
CA GLU A 63 4.96 19.94 -0.80
C GLU A 63 4.19 18.82 -1.52
N VAL A 64 4.24 17.60 -1.00
CA VAL A 64 3.61 16.43 -1.59
C VAL A 64 2.13 16.41 -1.26
N ARG A 65 1.28 16.40 -2.29
CA ARG A 65 -0.15 16.12 -2.11
C ARG A 65 -0.34 14.64 -1.81
N CYS A 66 -1.10 14.35 -0.77
CA CYS A 66 -1.45 13.00 -0.36
C CYS A 66 -2.97 12.84 -0.30
N TYR A 67 -3.44 11.63 -0.60
CA TYR A 67 -4.83 11.25 -0.42
C TYR A 67 -5.01 10.47 0.88
N LYS A 68 -6.17 10.65 1.52
CA LYS A 68 -6.61 9.79 2.61
C LYS A 68 -7.17 8.51 2.00
N PHE A 69 -6.63 7.37 2.41
CA PHE A 69 -7.16 6.06 2.06
C PHE A 69 -8.53 5.85 2.71
N ILE A 70 -9.34 4.98 2.12
CA ILE A 70 -10.71 4.71 2.56
C ILE A 70 -10.69 4.07 3.95
N GLU A 71 -11.35 4.71 4.92
CA GLU A 71 -11.43 4.19 6.31
C GLU A 71 -12.69 3.36 6.56
N ASN A 72 -13.78 3.65 5.84
CA ASN A 72 -15.07 2.99 6.02
C ASN A 72 -15.40 2.12 4.81
N TYR A 73 -14.69 1.00 4.65
CA TYR A 73 -15.07 -0.02 3.69
C TYR A 73 -16.14 -0.92 4.31
N ARG A 74 -17.26 -1.12 3.61
CA ARG A 74 -18.33 -2.06 3.99
C ARG A 74 -18.25 -3.30 3.13
#